data_AF-A0AAN7XVJ6-F1
#
_entry.id   AF-A0AAN7XVJ6-F1
#
_cell.length_a   1.000
_cell.length_b   1.000
_cell.length_c   1.000
_cell.angle_alpha   90.00
_cell.angle_beta   90.00
_cell.angle_gamma   90.00
#
_symmetry.space_group_name_H-M   'P 1'
#
loop_
_entity.id
_entity.type
_entity.pdbx_description
1 polymer ?
#
loop_
_entity_poly.entity_id
_entity_poly.type
_entity_poly.pdbx_seq_one_letter_code
_entity_poly.pdbx_strand_id
1 'polypeptide(L)'
;MAEDVRGQIAQRASHFSAFSIACDESTDVSDSAQLLVFLRGVNEDFEVCQELAGLETLKGTTKGVDIFMAVERVLDKNGLKWETLSGITTDGAPAMVGKRAGLTALVSDKVSEFGGSILKYHCILHQEYLCAKNMGLKNVMQDVVATVNNIRSKALSHRQFKALLDEMDAQYGDVLYHQEVRWLSRGKVLRRFFELRKEIRVFQATKTNNIQVPTDSHWLADLAFLVDITELLNILNLQLQGRDQIITQIHLSTGNLAHFPSLREVGLMEEDTPKYLDILNNLEVEFDHRFEDFRGNTTAFELFAQRFSVNVDAVSEELQMELLELQSDSDLHSRFRELSLQDFYRSIPAHRYGKIRKHAQVMLSLFGSTYFCEQAFSLMNLNKSKLRNALSDSHLHDILTLSASQLEPDIERLLKTKNRLHVSH
;
A
#
# COMPACT_ATOMS: atom_id res chain seq x y z
N MET A 1 2.83 25.50 13.64
CA MET A 1 3.43 24.16 13.55
C MET A 1 3.06 23.51 12.22
N ALA A 2 1.79 23.19 11.95
CA ALA A 2 1.42 22.57 10.67
C ALA A 2 1.76 23.46 9.45
N GLU A 3 1.50 24.77 9.55
CA GLU A 3 1.89 25.74 8.52
C GLU A 3 3.41 25.79 8.28
N ASP A 4 4.19 25.61 9.35
CA ASP A 4 5.66 25.57 9.28
C ASP A 4 6.13 24.35 8.49
N VAL A 5 5.58 23.17 8.82
CA VAL A 5 5.84 21.92 8.11
C VAL A 5 5.43 22.03 6.64
N ARG A 6 4.25 22.57 6.33
CA ARG A 6 3.83 22.81 4.93
C ARG A 6 4.78 23.76 4.19
N GLY A 7 5.27 24.80 4.87
CA GLY A 7 6.30 25.69 4.33
C GLY A 7 7.61 24.96 4.01
N GLN A 8 8.05 24.05 4.89
CA GLN A 8 9.22 23.20 4.65
C GLN A 8 9.00 22.24 3.46
N ILE A 9 7.80 21.66 3.33
CA ILE A 9 7.43 20.81 2.18
C ILE A 9 7.51 21.61 0.88
N ALA A 10 6.89 22.78 0.82
CA ALA A 10 6.92 23.66 -0.36
C ALA A 10 8.36 24.11 -0.71
N GLN A 11 9.19 24.39 0.31
CA GLN A 11 10.60 24.71 0.10
C GLN A 11 11.35 23.54 -0.55
N ARG A 12 11.18 22.32 -0.03
CA ARG A 12 11.81 21.11 -0.62
C ARG A 12 11.27 20.85 -2.03
N ALA A 13 9.96 21.03 -2.25
CA ALA A 13 9.30 20.86 -3.53
C ALA A 13 9.93 21.69 -4.66
N SER A 14 10.37 22.91 -4.35
CA SER A 14 11.03 23.78 -5.33
C SER A 14 12.38 23.27 -5.85
N HIS A 15 12.98 22.26 -5.19
CA HIS A 15 14.28 21.68 -5.54
C HIS A 15 14.18 20.26 -6.11
N PHE A 16 12.97 19.74 -6.34
CA PHE A 16 12.82 18.40 -6.91
C PHE A 16 13.25 18.37 -8.38
N SER A 17 14.11 17.42 -8.71
CA SER A 17 14.44 17.05 -10.09
C SER A 17 13.37 16.12 -10.68
N ALA A 18 12.73 15.31 -9.83
CA ALA A 18 11.61 14.44 -10.16
C ALA A 18 10.73 14.26 -8.93
N PHE A 19 9.42 14.21 -9.11
CA PHE A 19 8.49 13.81 -8.05
C PHE A 19 7.34 12.97 -8.60
N SER A 20 6.71 12.20 -7.73
CA SER A 20 5.46 11.51 -8.03
C SER A 20 4.43 11.75 -6.93
N ILE A 21 3.17 11.45 -7.23
CA ILE A 21 2.06 11.57 -6.28
C ILE A 21 1.35 10.24 -6.06
N ALA A 22 0.90 10.00 -4.84
CA ALA A 22 -0.04 8.94 -4.51
C ALA A 22 -1.36 9.58 -4.08
N CYS A 23 -2.44 9.21 -4.76
CA CYS A 23 -3.77 9.77 -4.54
C CYS A 23 -4.74 8.67 -4.13
N ASP A 24 -5.49 8.92 -3.07
CA ASP A 24 -6.52 8.00 -2.61
C ASP A 24 -7.67 8.81 -2.01
N GLU A 25 -8.89 8.29 -2.15
CA GLU A 25 -10.12 8.94 -1.69
C GLU A 25 -10.82 8.02 -0.69
N SER A 26 -11.26 8.61 0.42
CA SER A 26 -12.09 7.91 1.39
C SER A 26 -13.16 8.82 1.95
N THR A 27 -14.28 8.22 2.30
CA THR A 27 -15.39 8.94 2.92
C THR A 27 -15.21 8.96 4.44
N ASP A 28 -15.28 10.15 5.04
CA ASP A 28 -15.22 10.29 6.49
C ASP A 28 -16.56 9.98 7.19
N VAL A 29 -16.58 10.02 8.53
CA VAL A 29 -17.78 9.71 9.34
C VAL A 29 -18.97 10.66 9.11
N SER A 30 -18.75 11.79 8.42
CA SER A 30 -19.76 12.77 8.05
C SER A 30 -20.17 12.69 6.57
N ASP A 31 -19.92 11.53 5.93
CA ASP A 31 -20.21 11.26 4.52
C ASP A 31 -19.53 12.25 3.56
N SER A 32 -18.43 12.89 4.00
CA SER A 32 -17.65 13.80 3.18
C SER A 32 -16.48 13.04 2.55
N ALA A 33 -16.37 13.10 1.23
CA ALA A 33 -15.25 12.54 0.49
C ALA A 33 -13.98 13.36 0.75
N GLN A 34 -12.92 12.68 1.15
CA GLN A 34 -11.63 13.26 1.51
C GLN A 34 -10.56 12.70 0.57
N LEU A 35 -9.97 13.58 -0.23
CA LEU A 35 -8.85 13.24 -1.10
C LEU A 35 -7.54 13.54 -0.37
N LEU A 36 -6.69 12.52 -0.24
CA LEU A 36 -5.30 12.68 0.18
C LEU A 36 -4.39 12.68 -1.04
N VAL A 37 -3.45 13.62 -1.06
CA VAL A 37 -2.37 13.68 -2.05
C VAL A 37 -1.05 13.61 -1.31
N PHE A 38 -0.38 12.47 -1.39
CA PHE A 38 1.00 12.31 -0.93
C PHE A 38 1.96 12.64 -2.07
N LEU A 39 3.09 13.25 -1.74
CA LEU A 39 4.19 13.49 -2.67
C LEU A 39 5.40 12.66 -2.27
N ARG A 40 6.18 12.24 -3.27
CA ARG A 40 7.54 11.73 -3.09
C ARG A 40 8.43 12.39 -4.14
N GLY A 41 9.34 13.24 -3.68
CA GLY A 41 10.25 14.00 -4.53
C GLY A 41 11.70 13.67 -4.26
N VAL A 42 12.54 13.84 -5.28
CA VAL A 42 13.97 13.60 -5.24
C VAL A 42 14.69 14.82 -5.82
N ASN A 43 15.69 15.33 -5.12
CA ASN A 43 16.52 16.45 -5.60
C ASN A 43 17.77 15.96 -6.36
N GLU A 44 18.62 16.91 -6.78
CA GLU A 44 19.87 16.62 -7.52
C GLU A 44 20.87 15.76 -6.72
N ASP A 45 20.82 15.89 -5.40
CA ASP A 45 21.65 15.15 -4.43
C ASP A 45 21.01 13.81 -4.00
N PHE A 46 19.99 13.34 -4.71
CA PHE A 46 19.30 12.07 -4.42
C PHE A 46 18.68 12.03 -3.02
N GLU A 47 18.43 13.17 -2.38
CA GLU A 47 17.67 13.22 -1.13
C GLU A 47 16.19 13.04 -1.44
N VAL A 48 15.57 12.08 -0.76
CA VAL A 48 14.15 11.75 -0.93
C VAL A 48 13.35 12.51 0.11
N CYS A 49 12.28 13.17 -0.32
CA CYS A 49 11.29 13.79 0.55
C CYS A 49 9.94 13.16 0.27
N GLN A 50 9.30 12.57 1.29
CA GLN A 50 8.02 11.91 1.14
C GLN A 50 7.03 12.39 2.21
N GLU A 51 6.02 13.13 1.80
CA GLU A 51 5.19 13.94 2.70
C GLU A 51 3.73 14.04 2.24
N LEU A 52 2.82 14.37 3.16
CA LEU A 52 1.44 14.70 2.81
C LEU A 52 1.41 16.10 2.17
N ALA A 53 1.19 16.17 0.86
CA ALA A 53 1.14 17.43 0.12
C ALA A 53 -0.16 18.20 0.38
N GLY A 54 -1.26 17.49 0.59
CA GLY A 54 -2.54 18.11 0.91
C GLY A 54 -3.67 17.13 1.21
N LEU A 55 -4.66 17.66 1.95
CA LEU A 55 -5.98 17.09 2.15
C LEU A 55 -7.02 18.03 1.50
N GLU A 56 -7.83 17.51 0.58
CA GLU A 56 -8.91 18.25 -0.07
C GLU A 56 -10.25 17.55 0.16
N THR A 57 -11.22 18.27 0.74
CA THR A 57 -12.59 17.78 0.91
C THR A 57 -13.40 18.03 -0.36
N LEU A 58 -13.93 16.97 -0.96
CA LEU A 58 -14.73 17.02 -2.18
C LEU A 58 -16.21 17.20 -1.81
N LYS A 59 -16.68 18.45 -1.77
CA LYS A 59 -18.04 18.83 -1.28
C LYS A 59 -19.19 18.57 -2.26
N GLY A 60 -18.88 18.10 -3.46
CA GLY A 60 -19.85 17.89 -4.54
C GLY A 60 -19.79 16.46 -5.06
N THR A 61 -19.23 16.29 -6.26
CA THR A 61 -19.01 14.98 -6.87
C THR A 61 -17.57 14.51 -6.70
N THR A 62 -17.35 13.20 -6.89
CA THR A 62 -16.04 12.53 -6.86
C THR A 62 -15.65 12.03 -8.25
N LYS A 63 -16.00 12.77 -9.31
CA LYS A 63 -15.60 12.41 -10.67
C LYS A 63 -14.11 12.69 -10.86
N GLY A 64 -13.49 12.04 -11.84
CA GLY A 64 -12.05 12.24 -12.10
C GLY A 64 -11.66 13.70 -12.35
N VAL A 65 -12.55 14.52 -12.93
CA VAL A 65 -12.33 15.97 -13.10
C VAL A 65 -12.32 16.73 -11.77
N ASP A 66 -13.19 16.37 -10.82
CA ASP A 66 -13.25 17.03 -9.51
C ASP A 66 -11.97 16.72 -8.71
N ILE A 67 -11.55 15.46 -8.79
CA ILE A 67 -10.32 14.98 -8.17
C ILE A 67 -9.11 15.64 -8.84
N PHE A 68 -9.08 15.75 -10.17
CA PHE A 68 -8.01 16.43 -10.91
C PHE A 68 -7.88 17.90 -10.47
N MET A 69 -8.99 18.64 -10.40
CA MET A 69 -8.97 20.03 -9.92
C MET A 69 -8.47 20.13 -8.48
N ALA A 70 -8.76 19.15 -7.63
CA ALA A 70 -8.23 19.10 -6.27
C ALA A 70 -6.72 18.84 -6.25
N VAL A 71 -6.23 17.90 -7.06
CA VAL A 71 -4.79 17.65 -7.23
C VAL A 71 -4.07 18.89 -7.75
N GLU A 72 -4.60 19.55 -8.78
CA GLU A 72 -4.02 20.78 -9.34
C GLU A 72 -3.88 21.87 -8.26
N ARG A 73 -4.93 22.11 -7.46
CA ARG A 73 -4.84 23.04 -6.32
C ARG A 73 -3.76 22.65 -5.31
N VAL A 74 -3.56 21.36 -5.04
CA VAL A 74 -2.52 20.90 -4.12
C VAL A 74 -1.12 21.14 -4.71
N LEU A 75 -0.92 20.85 -6.00
CA LEU A 75 0.36 21.09 -6.66
C LEU A 75 0.69 22.59 -6.69
N ASP A 76 -0.28 23.43 -7.08
CA ASP A 76 -0.13 24.88 -7.13
C ASP A 76 0.23 25.48 -5.76
N LYS A 77 -0.48 25.06 -4.70
CA LYS A 77 -0.21 25.51 -3.32
C LYS A 77 1.21 25.18 -2.84
N ASN A 78 1.79 24.08 -3.33
CA ASN A 78 3.13 23.65 -2.97
C ASN A 78 4.21 24.10 -3.97
N GLY A 79 3.84 24.82 -5.03
CA GLY A 79 4.77 25.26 -6.07
C GLY A 79 5.36 24.11 -6.89
N LEU A 80 4.65 22.97 -6.98
CA LEU A 80 5.08 21.80 -7.72
C LEU A 80 4.84 22.00 -9.22
N LYS A 81 5.83 21.63 -10.03
CA LYS A 81 5.87 21.89 -11.46
C LYS A 81 5.49 20.64 -12.25
N TRP A 82 4.52 20.75 -13.16
CA TRP A 82 4.06 19.64 -13.99
C TRP A 82 5.17 18.99 -14.82
N GLU A 83 6.18 19.77 -15.23
CA GLU A 83 7.39 19.32 -15.96
C GLU A 83 8.22 18.28 -15.21
N THR A 84 8.12 18.28 -13.87
CA THR A 84 8.90 17.40 -12.98
C THR A 84 8.07 16.26 -12.39
N LEU A 85 6.76 16.23 -12.67
CA LEU A 85 5.89 15.13 -12.27
C LEU A 85 6.21 13.91 -13.14
N SER A 86 6.62 12.84 -12.49
CA SER A 86 7.12 11.62 -13.13
C SER A 86 6.18 10.43 -13.00
N GLY A 87 5.29 10.44 -12.01
CA GLY A 87 4.36 9.35 -11.80
C GLY A 87 3.17 9.67 -10.91
N ILE A 88 2.14 8.83 -11.04
CA ILE A 88 0.94 8.85 -10.23
C ILE A 88 0.53 7.42 -9.85
N THR A 89 0.20 7.23 -8.58
CA THR A 89 -0.28 5.95 -8.06
C THR A 89 -1.64 6.13 -7.40
N THR A 90 -2.61 5.29 -7.75
CA THR A 90 -4.00 5.40 -7.26
C THR A 90 -4.55 4.04 -6.86
N ASP A 91 -5.67 4.02 -6.14
CA ASP A 91 -6.39 2.79 -5.78
C ASP A 91 -7.09 2.11 -6.97
N GLY A 92 -7.00 2.64 -8.20
CA GLY A 92 -7.66 2.00 -9.34
C GLY A 92 -9.19 2.15 -9.38
N ALA A 93 -9.79 3.00 -8.54
CA ALA A 93 -11.21 3.31 -8.65
C ALA A 93 -11.56 3.88 -10.03
N PRO A 94 -12.79 3.67 -10.57
CA PRO A 94 -13.14 4.14 -11.91
C PRO A 94 -12.95 5.65 -12.13
N ALA A 95 -13.15 6.47 -11.09
CA ALA A 95 -12.89 7.91 -11.12
C ALA A 95 -11.40 8.26 -11.20
N MET A 96 -10.51 7.36 -10.76
CA MET A 96 -9.06 7.53 -10.82
C MET A 96 -8.50 7.07 -12.17
N VAL A 97 -8.88 5.88 -12.66
CA VAL A 97 -8.23 5.22 -13.82
C VAL A 97 -9.05 5.23 -15.13
N GLY A 98 -10.20 5.90 -15.15
CA GLY A 98 -11.01 6.02 -16.36
C GLY A 98 -10.22 6.56 -17.55
N LYS A 99 -10.25 5.84 -18.69
CA LYS A 99 -9.39 6.08 -19.86
C LYS A 99 -9.40 7.51 -20.44
N ARG A 100 -10.49 8.25 -20.26
CA ARG A 100 -10.68 9.61 -20.84
C ARG A 100 -10.94 10.69 -19.80
N ALA A 101 -11.56 10.33 -18.68
CA ALA A 101 -12.05 11.29 -17.69
C ALA A 101 -11.69 10.87 -16.26
N GLY A 102 -10.81 9.86 -16.11
CA GLY A 102 -10.22 9.51 -14.83
C GLY A 102 -9.06 10.43 -14.50
N LEU A 103 -8.76 10.58 -13.20
CA LEU A 103 -7.64 11.39 -12.71
C LEU A 103 -6.34 11.13 -13.48
N THR A 104 -5.93 9.87 -13.63
CA THR A 104 -4.63 9.53 -14.23
C THR A 104 -4.55 9.90 -15.71
N ALA A 105 -5.67 9.87 -16.43
CA ALA A 105 -5.75 10.35 -17.81
C ALA A 105 -5.61 11.88 -17.87
N LEU A 106 -6.36 12.60 -17.05
CA LEU A 106 -6.31 14.07 -17.01
C LEU A 106 -4.94 14.62 -16.57
N VAL A 107 -4.31 13.98 -15.58
CA VAL A 107 -2.92 14.30 -15.18
C VAL A 107 -1.94 14.03 -16.33
N SER A 108 -2.10 12.90 -17.02
CA SER A 108 -1.24 12.55 -18.17
C SER A 108 -1.38 13.57 -19.30
N ASP A 109 -2.61 13.99 -19.61
CA ASP A 109 -2.88 15.01 -20.63
C ASP A 109 -2.24 16.34 -20.21
N LYS A 110 -2.41 16.74 -18.93
CA LYS A 110 -1.82 17.96 -18.40
C LYS A 110 -0.30 17.98 -18.48
N VAL A 111 0.38 16.90 -18.09
CA VAL A 111 1.84 16.81 -18.19
C VAL A 111 2.32 16.80 -19.65
N SER A 112 1.54 16.23 -20.57
CA SER A 112 1.85 16.24 -22.01
C SER A 112 1.84 17.65 -22.61
N GLU A 113 1.03 18.58 -22.08
CA GLU A 113 1.06 20.01 -22.48
C GLU A 113 2.43 20.65 -22.25
N PHE A 114 3.19 20.12 -21.28
CA PHE A 114 4.54 20.57 -20.94
C PHE A 114 5.64 19.71 -21.57
N GLY A 115 5.29 18.80 -22.48
CA GLY A 115 6.22 17.89 -23.17
C GLY A 115 6.75 16.74 -22.31
N GLY A 116 6.12 16.47 -21.16
CA GLY A 116 6.45 15.36 -20.29
C GLY A 116 5.57 14.12 -20.52
N SER A 117 5.90 13.05 -19.81
CA SER A 117 5.06 11.86 -19.67
C SER A 117 5.16 11.33 -18.24
N ILE A 118 4.14 10.59 -17.81
CA ILE A 118 4.08 10.05 -16.45
C ILE A 118 3.87 8.53 -16.45
N LEU A 119 4.45 7.89 -15.45
CA LEU A 119 4.15 6.51 -15.09
C LEU A 119 2.87 6.46 -14.26
N LYS A 120 1.98 5.53 -14.60
CA LYS A 120 0.68 5.37 -13.95
C LYS A 120 0.63 4.00 -13.32
N TYR A 121 0.48 3.93 -12.01
CA TYR A 121 0.37 2.68 -11.28
C TYR A 121 -0.96 2.56 -10.54
N HIS A 122 -1.51 1.37 -10.57
CA HIS A 122 -2.54 0.96 -9.62
C HIS A 122 -1.83 0.40 -8.38
N CYS A 123 -2.16 0.93 -7.20
CA CYS A 123 -1.61 0.55 -5.91
C CYS A 123 -1.44 -0.96 -5.77
N ILE A 124 -0.20 -1.39 -5.59
CA ILE A 124 0.16 -2.80 -5.57
C ILE A 124 -0.51 -3.59 -4.43
N LEU A 125 -0.76 -2.93 -3.29
CA LEU A 125 -1.48 -3.51 -2.16
C LEU A 125 -2.95 -3.75 -2.49
N HIS A 126 -3.56 -2.82 -3.24
CA HIS A 126 -4.93 -3.01 -3.68
C HIS A 126 -5.02 -4.06 -4.78
N GLN A 127 -4.05 -4.12 -5.71
CA GLN A 127 -3.99 -5.17 -6.70
C GLN A 127 -3.85 -6.57 -6.06
N GLU A 128 -2.93 -6.75 -5.11
CA GLU A 128 -2.76 -7.99 -4.35
C GLU A 128 -4.05 -8.39 -3.63
N TYR A 129 -4.71 -7.43 -2.97
CA TYR A 129 -6.01 -7.66 -2.34
C TYR A 129 -7.07 -8.15 -3.36
N LEU A 130 -7.08 -7.61 -4.57
CA LEU A 130 -8.02 -8.02 -5.62
C LEU A 130 -7.71 -9.44 -6.14
N CYS A 131 -6.43 -9.82 -6.29
CA CYS A 131 -6.04 -11.20 -6.57
C CYS A 131 -6.58 -12.14 -5.49
N ALA A 132 -6.36 -11.79 -4.22
CA ALA A 132 -6.79 -12.58 -3.07
C ALA A 132 -8.32 -12.75 -3.00
N LYS A 133 -9.07 -11.70 -3.35
CA LYS A 133 -10.53 -11.70 -3.37
C LYS A 133 -11.12 -12.69 -4.41
N ASN A 134 -10.36 -13.01 -5.46
CA ASN A 134 -10.78 -13.89 -6.55
C ASN A 134 -10.36 -15.36 -6.37
N MET A 135 -9.70 -15.71 -5.27
CA MET A 135 -9.14 -17.04 -5.00
C MET A 135 -10.17 -18.19 -4.83
N GLY A 136 -11.45 -17.87 -4.58
CA GLY A 136 -12.50 -18.88 -4.38
C GLY A 136 -12.77 -19.24 -2.91
N LEU A 137 -13.33 -20.43 -2.66
CA LEU A 137 -13.67 -20.97 -1.32
C LEU A 137 -14.53 -20.04 -0.43
N LYS A 138 -15.43 -19.26 -1.07
CA LYS A 138 -16.31 -18.32 -0.37
C LYS A 138 -17.22 -18.99 0.66
N ASN A 139 -17.64 -20.22 0.40
CA ASN A 139 -18.42 -21.05 1.31
C ASN A 139 -17.68 -21.26 2.64
N VAL A 140 -16.40 -21.65 2.60
CA VAL A 140 -15.60 -21.86 3.82
C VAL A 140 -15.46 -20.57 4.62
N MET A 141 -15.21 -19.44 3.95
CA MET A 141 -15.17 -18.15 4.63
C MET A 141 -16.50 -17.76 5.26
N GLN A 142 -17.62 -18.03 4.58
CA GLN A 142 -18.95 -17.77 5.12
C GLN A 142 -19.21 -18.61 6.38
N ASP A 143 -18.84 -19.89 6.38
CA ASP A 143 -18.97 -20.78 7.53
C ASP A 143 -18.13 -20.31 8.72
N VAL A 144 -16.88 -19.91 8.48
CA VAL A 144 -15.97 -19.37 9.51
C VAL A 144 -16.55 -18.08 10.10
N VAL A 145 -16.95 -17.12 9.26
CA VAL A 145 -17.50 -15.83 9.71
C VAL A 145 -18.80 -16.03 10.47
N ALA A 146 -19.72 -16.86 9.97
CA ALA A 146 -20.97 -17.17 10.64
C ALA A 146 -20.73 -17.77 12.03
N THR A 147 -19.75 -18.67 12.14
CA THR A 147 -19.41 -19.30 13.42
C THR A 147 -18.81 -18.32 14.41
N VAL A 148 -17.84 -17.50 13.98
CA VAL A 148 -17.23 -16.46 14.83
C VAL A 148 -18.31 -15.47 15.30
N ASN A 149 -19.22 -15.05 14.41
CA ASN A 149 -20.31 -14.16 14.75
C ASN A 149 -21.30 -14.79 15.72
N ASN A 150 -21.60 -16.08 15.59
CA ASN A 150 -22.45 -16.80 16.54
C ASN A 150 -21.82 -16.86 17.95
N ILE A 151 -20.51 -17.08 18.04
CA ILE A 151 -19.78 -17.07 19.31
C ILE A 151 -19.81 -15.66 19.93
N ARG A 152 -19.53 -14.62 19.12
CA ARG A 152 -19.32 -13.25 19.61
C ARG A 152 -20.56 -12.38 19.73
N SER A 153 -21.65 -12.71 19.05
CA SER A 153 -22.88 -11.90 19.03
C SER A 153 -23.58 -11.80 20.37
N LYS A 154 -23.43 -12.81 21.25
CA LYS A 154 -24.06 -12.84 22.58
C LYS A 154 -23.01 -12.87 23.68
N ALA A 155 -23.03 -11.89 24.58
CA ALA A 155 -22.07 -11.77 25.68
C ALA A 155 -22.00 -13.01 26.59
N LEU A 156 -23.12 -13.72 26.79
CA LEU A 156 -23.12 -14.98 27.53
C LEU A 156 -22.41 -16.10 26.74
N SER A 157 -22.70 -16.23 25.45
CA SER A 157 -22.06 -17.21 24.57
C SER A 157 -20.55 -17.00 24.53
N HIS A 158 -20.11 -15.75 24.36
CA HIS A 158 -18.71 -15.38 24.34
C HIS A 158 -17.99 -15.72 25.66
N ARG A 159 -18.58 -15.36 26.82
CA ARG A 159 -18.00 -15.71 28.12
C ARG A 159 -17.91 -17.22 28.35
N GLN A 160 -18.93 -17.97 27.94
CA GLN A 160 -18.93 -19.43 28.04
C GLN A 160 -17.87 -20.06 27.14
N PHE A 161 -17.68 -19.51 25.94
CA PHE A 161 -16.63 -19.98 25.04
C PHE A 161 -15.24 -19.72 25.62
N LYS A 162 -14.99 -18.52 26.17
CA LYS A 162 -13.72 -18.23 26.85
C LYS A 162 -13.44 -19.15 28.04
N ALA A 163 -14.44 -19.42 28.87
CA ALA A 163 -14.30 -20.37 29.96
C ALA A 163 -13.94 -21.78 29.46
N LEU A 164 -14.57 -22.24 28.36
CA LEU A 164 -14.22 -23.51 27.74
C LEU A 164 -12.77 -23.53 27.22
N LEU A 165 -12.31 -22.43 26.60
CA LEU A 165 -10.92 -22.33 26.13
C LEU A 165 -9.92 -22.46 27.29
N ASP A 166 -10.20 -21.83 28.43
CA ASP A 166 -9.38 -21.95 29.63
C ASP A 166 -9.43 -23.38 30.21
N GLU A 167 -10.59 -24.04 30.22
CA GLU A 167 -10.76 -25.43 30.66
C GLU A 167 -10.01 -26.44 29.77
N MET A 168 -9.92 -26.17 28.47
CA MET A 168 -9.26 -27.03 27.49
C MET A 168 -7.75 -26.74 27.33
N ASP A 169 -7.21 -25.78 28.11
CA ASP A 169 -5.82 -25.28 27.96
C ASP A 169 -5.50 -24.88 26.52
N ALA A 170 -6.44 -24.17 25.88
CA ALA A 170 -6.34 -23.80 24.48
C ALA A 170 -5.21 -22.80 24.24
N GLN A 171 -4.55 -22.91 23.08
CA GLN A 171 -3.46 -22.01 22.67
C GLN A 171 -3.85 -20.52 22.69
N TYR A 172 -5.12 -20.21 22.44
CA TYR A 172 -5.65 -18.85 22.48
C TYR A 172 -6.85 -18.77 23.40
N GLY A 173 -6.94 -17.70 24.20
CA GLY A 173 -8.07 -17.43 25.08
C GLY A 173 -9.29 -16.76 24.44
N ASP A 174 -9.29 -16.53 23.11
CA ASP A 174 -10.46 -15.98 22.39
C ASP A 174 -10.35 -16.11 20.86
N VAL A 175 -11.50 -16.08 20.16
CA VAL A 175 -11.57 -15.89 18.70
C VAL A 175 -11.45 -14.41 18.30
N LEU A 176 -10.88 -14.14 17.13
CA LEU A 176 -10.83 -12.78 16.56
C LEU A 176 -12.16 -12.43 15.91
N TYR A 177 -12.71 -11.25 16.21
CA TYR A 177 -13.90 -10.75 15.51
C TYR A 177 -13.55 -10.35 14.09
N HIS A 178 -14.37 -10.78 13.13
CA HIS A 178 -14.21 -10.35 11.76
C HIS A 178 -14.82 -8.96 11.56
N GLN A 179 -14.00 -7.99 11.16
CA GLN A 179 -14.48 -6.78 10.49
C GLN A 179 -14.13 -6.93 9.01
N GLU A 180 -15.12 -6.79 8.12
CA GLU A 180 -15.02 -7.07 6.67
C GLU A 180 -13.93 -6.28 5.92
N VAL A 181 -13.30 -5.30 6.59
CA VAL A 181 -12.68 -4.15 5.93
C VAL A 181 -11.23 -4.38 5.46
N ARG A 182 -10.51 -5.46 5.87
CA ARG A 182 -9.12 -5.69 5.40
C ARG A 182 -8.76 -7.17 5.30
N TRP A 183 -8.19 -7.62 4.17
CA TRP A 183 -7.76 -9.02 3.97
C TRP A 183 -6.77 -9.53 5.02
N LEU A 184 -5.85 -8.69 5.49
CA LEU A 184 -4.93 -9.01 6.60
C LEU A 184 -5.66 -9.44 7.89
N SER A 185 -6.89 -8.95 8.13
CA SER A 185 -7.71 -9.38 9.26
C SER A 185 -8.31 -10.78 9.04
N ARG A 186 -8.61 -11.13 7.78
CA ARG A 186 -9.16 -12.45 7.40
C ARG A 186 -8.17 -13.57 7.65
N GLY A 187 -6.91 -13.40 7.27
CA GLY A 187 -5.86 -14.40 7.52
C GLY A 187 -5.71 -14.73 9.00
N LYS A 188 -5.68 -13.71 9.87
CA LYS A 188 -5.60 -13.92 11.32
C LYS A 188 -6.84 -14.63 11.89
N VAL A 189 -8.03 -14.29 11.40
CA VAL A 189 -9.28 -14.96 11.79
C VAL A 189 -9.26 -16.43 11.37
N LEU A 190 -8.88 -16.71 10.12
CA LEU A 190 -8.74 -18.07 9.57
C LEU A 190 -7.76 -18.91 10.37
N ARG A 191 -6.54 -18.41 10.58
CA ARG A 191 -5.50 -19.11 11.34
C ARG A 191 -5.99 -19.48 12.74
N ARG A 192 -6.56 -18.51 13.46
CA ARG A 192 -7.05 -18.73 14.82
C ARG A 192 -8.25 -19.68 14.86
N PHE A 193 -9.16 -19.55 13.90
CA PHE A 193 -10.29 -20.47 13.76
C PHE A 193 -9.81 -21.90 13.55
N PHE A 194 -8.82 -22.09 12.68
CA PHE A 194 -8.23 -23.41 12.44
C PHE A 194 -7.56 -23.98 13.69
N GLU A 195 -6.77 -23.18 14.42
CA GLU A 195 -6.12 -23.64 15.66
C GLU A 195 -7.15 -24.00 16.74
N LEU A 196 -8.23 -23.23 16.86
CA LEU A 196 -9.32 -23.46 17.83
C LEU A 196 -10.42 -24.41 17.34
N ARG A 197 -10.24 -25.08 16.19
CA ARG A 197 -11.33 -25.84 15.55
C ARG A 197 -11.87 -26.97 16.42
N LYS A 198 -11.06 -27.54 17.32
CA LYS A 198 -11.48 -28.62 18.23
C LYS A 198 -12.38 -28.07 19.34
N GLU A 199 -11.95 -26.97 19.95
CA GLU A 199 -12.64 -26.24 21.01
C GLU A 199 -13.97 -25.66 20.49
N ILE A 200 -13.95 -25.08 19.28
CA ILE A 200 -15.14 -24.57 18.61
C ILE A 200 -16.18 -25.68 18.42
N ARG A 201 -15.76 -26.88 18.01
CA ARG A 201 -16.66 -28.04 17.86
C ARG A 201 -17.27 -28.47 19.20
N VAL A 202 -16.45 -28.59 20.25
CA VAL A 202 -16.94 -28.90 21.59
C VAL A 202 -17.96 -27.86 22.03
N PHE A 203 -17.66 -26.58 21.85
CA PHE A 203 -18.57 -25.50 22.18
C PHE A 203 -19.88 -25.58 21.42
N GLN A 204 -19.84 -25.81 20.10
CA GLN A 204 -21.03 -25.90 19.26
C GLN A 204 -21.91 -27.11 19.61
N ALA A 205 -21.33 -28.23 20.04
CA ALA A 205 -22.07 -29.41 20.49
C ALA A 205 -22.87 -29.16 21.79
N THR A 206 -22.42 -28.22 22.64
CA THR A 206 -23.17 -27.83 23.85
C THR A 206 -24.38 -26.90 23.59
N LYS A 207 -24.57 -26.43 22.35
CA LYS A 207 -25.61 -25.46 21.98
C LYS A 207 -26.71 -26.13 21.17
N THR A 208 -27.93 -26.10 21.69
CA THR A 208 -29.10 -26.84 21.18
C THR A 208 -29.66 -26.37 19.83
N ASN A 209 -29.13 -25.31 19.19
CA ASN A 209 -29.69 -24.73 17.94
C ASN A 209 -28.66 -23.93 17.09
N ASN A 210 -27.38 -24.31 17.11
CA ASN A 210 -26.35 -23.57 16.37
C ASN A 210 -25.95 -24.25 15.06
N ILE A 211 -25.66 -23.42 14.04
CA ILE A 211 -24.94 -23.82 12.82
C ILE A 211 -23.67 -24.54 13.26
N GLN A 212 -23.54 -25.81 12.87
CA GLN A 212 -22.33 -26.60 13.08
C GLN A 212 -21.39 -26.32 11.91
N VAL A 213 -20.12 -26.07 12.21
CA VAL A 213 -19.10 -25.98 11.16
C VAL A 213 -18.97 -27.35 10.51
N PRO A 214 -18.86 -27.45 9.17
CA PRO A 214 -18.62 -28.73 8.53
C PRO A 214 -17.35 -29.40 9.05
N THR A 215 -17.36 -30.73 9.08
CA THR A 215 -16.26 -31.53 9.64
C THR A 215 -15.77 -32.60 8.67
N ASP A 216 -16.29 -32.64 7.45
CA ASP A 216 -15.80 -33.54 6.43
C ASP A 216 -14.36 -33.20 6.04
N SER A 217 -13.64 -34.20 5.55
CA SER A 217 -12.23 -34.09 5.18
C SER A 217 -12.00 -33.04 4.11
N HIS A 218 -12.89 -32.92 3.13
CA HIS A 218 -12.76 -31.95 2.04
C HIS A 218 -12.89 -30.51 2.55
N TRP A 219 -13.87 -30.22 3.41
CA TRP A 219 -14.01 -28.90 4.00
C TRP A 219 -12.82 -28.54 4.90
N LEU A 220 -12.28 -29.51 5.65
CA LEU A 220 -11.08 -29.28 6.46
C LEU A 220 -9.84 -29.01 5.61
N ALA A 221 -9.70 -29.71 4.47
CA ALA A 221 -8.66 -29.43 3.49
C ALA A 221 -8.83 -28.02 2.90
N ASP A 222 -10.06 -27.60 2.56
CA ASP A 222 -10.32 -26.26 2.04
C ASP A 222 -9.99 -25.17 3.06
N LEU A 223 -10.39 -25.35 4.32
CA LEU A 223 -10.04 -24.44 5.41
C LEU A 223 -8.52 -24.37 5.57
N ALA A 224 -7.83 -25.50 5.58
CA ALA A 224 -6.40 -25.58 5.77
C ALA A 224 -5.63 -24.90 4.63
N PHE A 225 -6.01 -25.19 3.38
CA PHE A 225 -5.46 -24.54 2.20
C PHE A 225 -5.66 -23.03 2.28
N LEU A 226 -6.87 -22.57 2.63
CA LEU A 226 -7.20 -21.16 2.71
C LEU A 226 -6.41 -20.43 3.80
N VAL A 227 -6.12 -21.10 4.92
CA VAL A 227 -5.23 -20.55 5.95
C VAL A 227 -3.83 -20.33 5.39
N ASP A 228 -3.23 -21.38 4.82
CA ASP A 228 -1.84 -21.36 4.36
C ASP A 228 -1.64 -20.32 3.24
N ILE A 229 -2.52 -20.31 2.22
CA ILE A 229 -2.40 -19.35 1.12
C ILE A 229 -2.64 -17.90 1.58
N THR A 230 -3.56 -17.68 2.51
CA THR A 230 -3.80 -16.34 3.06
C THR A 230 -2.61 -15.86 3.89
N GLU A 231 -1.93 -16.77 4.58
CA GLU A 231 -0.70 -16.47 5.31
C GLU A 231 0.43 -16.05 4.36
N LEU A 232 0.61 -16.76 3.24
CA LEU A 232 1.58 -16.39 2.20
C LEU A 232 1.28 -15.01 1.60
N LEU A 233 0.02 -14.74 1.26
CA LEU A 233 -0.41 -13.42 0.79
C LEU A 233 -0.22 -12.33 1.84
N ASN A 234 -0.45 -12.63 3.12
CA ASN A 234 -0.21 -11.69 4.21
C ASN A 234 1.29 -11.39 4.37
N ILE A 235 2.18 -12.38 4.23
CA ILE A 235 3.63 -12.17 4.24
C ILE A 235 4.01 -11.25 3.09
N LEU A 236 3.54 -11.54 1.88
CA LEU A 236 3.75 -10.69 0.72
C LEU A 236 3.27 -9.27 0.98
N ASN A 237 2.01 -9.10 1.39
CA ASN A 237 1.43 -7.79 1.63
C ASN A 237 2.24 -6.98 2.67
N LEU A 238 2.73 -7.61 3.75
CA LEU A 238 3.62 -6.97 4.72
C LEU A 238 4.97 -6.55 4.13
N GLN A 239 5.54 -7.33 3.20
CA GLN A 239 6.76 -6.97 2.48
C GLN A 239 6.55 -5.79 1.52
N LEU A 240 5.33 -5.66 0.97
CA LEU A 240 4.94 -4.57 0.07
C LEU A 240 4.60 -3.26 0.81
N GLN A 241 4.34 -3.34 2.12
CA GLN A 241 4.08 -2.19 2.97
C GLN A 241 5.37 -1.58 3.52
N GLY A 242 5.29 -0.31 3.90
CA GLY A 242 6.37 0.37 4.62
C GLY A 242 6.68 1.76 4.07
N ARG A 243 7.41 2.53 4.88
CA ARG A 243 8.01 3.80 4.43
C ARG A 243 9.19 3.51 3.51
N ASP A 244 9.43 4.40 2.55
CA ASP A 244 10.61 4.41 1.68
C ASP A 244 10.78 3.22 0.72
N GLN A 245 9.80 2.32 0.63
CA GLN A 245 9.77 1.20 -0.32
C GLN A 245 10.04 1.69 -1.75
N ILE A 246 11.10 1.16 -2.38
CA ILE A 246 11.39 1.47 -3.78
C ILE A 246 10.60 0.50 -4.65
N ILE A 247 9.95 1.00 -5.70
CA ILE A 247 9.07 0.22 -6.57
C ILE A 247 9.73 -1.06 -7.12
N THR A 248 11.05 -1.07 -7.30
CA THR A 248 11.81 -2.21 -7.82
C THR A 248 12.17 -3.27 -6.79
N GLN A 249 12.10 -2.97 -5.49
CA GLN A 249 12.36 -3.92 -4.41
C GLN A 249 11.17 -4.87 -4.16
N ILE A 250 10.08 -4.65 -4.88
CA ILE A 250 8.90 -5.49 -4.91
C ILE A 250 9.16 -6.69 -5.84
N HIS A 251 10.04 -7.60 -5.43
CA HIS A 251 10.24 -8.87 -6.11
C HIS A 251 9.53 -9.99 -5.35
N LEU A 252 8.56 -10.62 -6.03
CA LEU A 252 7.86 -11.81 -5.56
C LEU A 252 8.83 -13.00 -5.59
N SER A 253 9.49 -13.29 -4.47
CA SER A 253 10.28 -14.52 -4.35
C SER A 253 9.35 -15.73 -4.43
N THR A 254 9.57 -16.60 -5.42
CA THR A 254 8.78 -17.82 -5.64
C THR A 254 8.91 -18.78 -4.45
N GLY A 255 7.78 -19.06 -3.80
CA GLY A 255 7.71 -19.95 -2.64
C GLY A 255 7.73 -21.44 -3.02
N ASN A 256 8.43 -22.23 -2.22
CA ASN A 256 8.56 -23.69 -2.28
C ASN A 256 7.30 -24.42 -1.72
N LEU A 257 6.92 -25.59 -2.23
CA LEU A 257 5.77 -26.38 -1.71
C LEU A 257 5.89 -26.85 -0.24
N ALA A 258 7.00 -26.58 0.45
CA ALA A 258 7.09 -26.65 1.92
C ALA A 258 6.11 -25.69 2.66
N HIS A 259 5.41 -24.81 1.94
CA HIS A 259 4.64 -23.68 2.47
C HIS A 259 3.17 -23.95 2.84
N PHE A 260 2.67 -25.20 2.82
CA PHE A 260 1.29 -25.52 3.23
C PHE A 260 1.22 -26.42 4.49
N PRO A 261 1.65 -25.93 5.66
CA PRO A 261 1.72 -26.72 6.89
C PRO A 261 0.34 -27.15 7.41
N SER A 262 -0.68 -26.29 7.30
CA SER A 262 -2.02 -26.63 7.77
C SER A 262 -2.64 -27.71 6.89
N LEU A 263 -2.44 -27.63 5.57
CA LEU A 263 -2.94 -28.63 4.63
C LEU A 263 -2.26 -29.99 4.86
N ARG A 264 -0.96 -29.97 5.17
CA ARG A 264 -0.22 -31.17 5.58
C ARG A 264 -0.75 -31.76 6.88
N GLU A 265 -1.12 -30.94 7.86
CA GLU A 265 -1.66 -31.38 9.15
C GLU A 265 -2.99 -32.13 8.99
N VAL A 266 -3.88 -31.65 8.12
CA VAL A 266 -5.21 -32.27 7.93
C VAL A 266 -5.18 -33.50 7.02
N GLY A 267 -4.12 -33.67 6.23
CA GLY A 267 -3.96 -34.78 5.29
C GLY A 267 -4.77 -34.56 4.01
N LEU A 268 -4.12 -33.94 3.02
CA LEU A 268 -4.70 -33.73 1.69
C LEU A 268 -5.11 -35.05 1.02
N MET A 269 -6.36 -35.14 0.57
CA MET A 269 -6.82 -36.24 -0.26
C MET A 269 -6.35 -36.02 -1.70
N GLU A 270 -5.87 -37.08 -2.38
CA GLU A 270 -5.31 -36.95 -3.74
C GLU A 270 -6.33 -36.33 -4.72
N GLU A 271 -7.61 -36.66 -4.57
CA GLU A 271 -8.72 -36.14 -5.37
C GLU A 271 -8.96 -34.63 -5.25
N ASP A 272 -8.56 -34.00 -4.13
CA ASP A 272 -8.68 -32.55 -3.92
C ASP A 272 -7.50 -31.77 -4.54
N THR A 273 -6.41 -32.44 -4.89
CA THR A 273 -5.20 -31.80 -5.41
C THR A 273 -5.45 -30.96 -6.68
N PRO A 274 -6.18 -31.46 -7.70
CA PRO A 274 -6.47 -30.68 -8.91
C PRO A 274 -7.21 -29.38 -8.61
N LYS A 275 -8.15 -29.39 -7.66
CA LYS A 275 -8.91 -28.20 -7.25
C LYS A 275 -8.00 -27.10 -6.71
N TYR A 276 -7.02 -27.44 -5.87
CA TYR A 276 -6.08 -26.46 -5.32
C TYR A 276 -5.08 -25.96 -6.36
N LEU A 277 -4.63 -26.83 -7.28
CA LEU A 277 -3.81 -26.41 -8.41
C LEU A 277 -4.56 -25.40 -9.31
N ASP A 278 -5.84 -25.64 -9.60
CA ASP A 278 -6.66 -24.70 -10.36
C ASP A 278 -6.79 -23.34 -9.65
N ILE A 279 -6.95 -23.33 -8.33
CA ILE A 279 -6.97 -22.08 -7.54
C ILE A 279 -5.63 -21.34 -7.64
N LEU A 280 -4.50 -22.05 -7.53
CA LEU A 280 -3.18 -21.46 -7.63
C LEU A 280 -2.90 -20.91 -9.04
N ASN A 281 -3.27 -21.65 -10.08
CA ASN A 281 -3.15 -21.20 -11.47
C ASN A 281 -4.01 -19.96 -11.73
N ASN A 282 -5.25 -19.93 -11.23
CA ASN A 282 -6.11 -18.76 -11.34
C ASN A 282 -5.52 -17.55 -10.59
N LEU A 283 -4.90 -17.77 -9.43
CA LEU A 283 -4.23 -16.72 -8.69
C LEU A 283 -3.04 -16.16 -9.48
N GLU A 284 -2.21 -17.02 -10.07
CA GLU A 284 -1.11 -16.64 -10.95
C GLU A 284 -1.59 -15.79 -12.13
N VAL A 285 -2.65 -16.22 -12.82
CA VAL A 285 -3.27 -15.44 -13.91
C VAL A 285 -3.79 -14.08 -13.44
N GLU A 286 -4.39 -13.99 -12.26
CA GLU A 286 -4.84 -12.71 -11.69
C GLU A 286 -3.65 -11.80 -11.35
N PHE A 287 -2.56 -12.33 -10.79
CA PHE A 287 -1.33 -11.57 -10.58
C PHE A 287 -0.73 -11.09 -11.91
N ASP A 288 -0.70 -11.96 -12.91
CA ASP A 288 -0.19 -11.62 -14.24
C ASP A 288 -0.94 -10.47 -14.88
N HIS A 289 -2.28 -10.55 -14.86
CA HIS A 289 -3.14 -9.54 -15.46
C HIS A 289 -3.13 -8.22 -14.67
N ARG A 290 -3.18 -8.27 -13.34
CA ARG A 290 -3.30 -7.04 -12.54
C ARG A 290 -2.00 -6.24 -12.55
N PHE A 291 -0.86 -6.92 -12.43
CA PHE A 291 0.46 -6.28 -12.30
C PHE A 291 1.08 -5.94 -13.67
N GLU A 292 0.27 -5.90 -14.73
CA GLU A 292 0.71 -5.58 -16.09
C GLU A 292 1.35 -4.18 -16.18
N ASP A 293 0.85 -3.22 -15.41
CA ASP A 293 1.39 -1.85 -15.33
C ASP A 293 2.83 -1.82 -14.79
N PHE A 294 3.15 -2.66 -13.80
CA PHE A 294 4.52 -2.85 -13.33
C PHE A 294 5.37 -3.60 -14.36
N ARG A 295 4.85 -4.66 -14.97
CA ARG A 295 5.58 -5.48 -15.95
C ARG A 295 5.93 -4.71 -17.23
N GLY A 296 5.05 -3.81 -17.67
CA GLY A 296 5.32 -2.93 -18.81
C GLY A 296 6.56 -2.05 -18.62
N ASN A 297 7.02 -1.88 -17.38
CA ASN A 297 8.18 -1.07 -17.02
C ASN A 297 9.38 -1.91 -16.53
N THR A 298 9.37 -3.23 -16.76
CA THR A 298 10.42 -4.15 -16.27
C THR A 298 11.82 -3.69 -16.65
N THR A 299 12.07 -3.32 -17.91
CA THR A 299 13.40 -2.87 -18.33
C THR A 299 13.85 -1.59 -17.62
N ALA A 300 12.92 -0.66 -17.35
CA ALA A 300 13.21 0.56 -16.60
C ALA A 300 13.59 0.24 -15.14
N PHE A 301 12.93 -0.77 -14.55
CA PHE A 301 13.23 -1.27 -13.21
C PHE A 301 14.56 -2.02 -13.15
N GLU A 302 14.86 -2.84 -14.15
CA GLU A 302 16.14 -3.55 -14.28
C GLU A 302 17.30 -2.58 -14.47
N LEU A 303 17.14 -1.53 -15.30
CA LEU A 303 18.13 -0.45 -15.42
C LEU A 303 18.38 0.29 -14.09
N PHE A 304 17.41 0.28 -13.19
CA PHE A 304 17.57 0.90 -11.88
C PHE A 304 18.19 -0.06 -10.85
N ALA A 305 17.67 -1.28 -10.77
CA ALA A 305 17.99 -2.23 -9.70
C ALA A 305 19.05 -3.28 -10.08
N GLN A 306 19.28 -3.53 -11.37
CA GLN A 306 20.12 -4.62 -11.90
C GLN A 306 20.98 -4.16 -13.10
N ARG A 307 21.40 -2.89 -13.10
CA ARG A 307 22.05 -2.26 -14.26
C ARG A 307 23.37 -2.85 -14.73
N PHE A 308 24.05 -3.67 -13.93
CA PHE A 308 25.26 -4.38 -14.37
C PHE A 308 24.94 -5.69 -15.11
N SER A 309 23.68 -6.14 -15.09
CA SER A 309 23.20 -7.34 -15.77
C SER A 309 22.09 -7.07 -16.79
N VAL A 310 21.49 -5.87 -16.80
CA VAL A 310 20.46 -5.49 -17.77
C VAL A 310 21.03 -5.51 -19.19
N ASN A 311 20.25 -6.05 -20.13
CA ASN A 311 20.61 -6.04 -21.54
C ASN A 311 20.56 -4.61 -22.09
N VAL A 312 21.69 -4.11 -22.57
CA VAL A 312 21.83 -2.77 -23.16
C VAL A 312 20.87 -2.57 -24.34
N ASP A 313 20.69 -3.60 -25.16
CA ASP A 313 19.84 -3.53 -26.36
C ASP A 313 18.34 -3.39 -26.03
N ALA A 314 17.94 -3.71 -24.79
CA ALA A 314 16.57 -3.56 -24.33
C ALA A 314 16.26 -2.14 -23.82
N VAL A 315 17.30 -1.33 -23.55
CA VAL A 315 17.17 0.01 -22.99
C VAL A 315 17.06 1.06 -24.10
N SER A 316 16.38 2.19 -23.81
CA SER A 316 16.29 3.35 -24.72
C SER A 316 17.66 3.77 -25.26
N GLU A 317 17.75 4.00 -26.58
CA GLU A 317 18.99 4.34 -27.30
C GLU A 317 19.76 5.50 -26.64
N GLU A 318 19.04 6.46 -26.06
CA GLU A 318 19.66 7.63 -25.43
C GLU A 318 20.48 7.30 -24.19
N LEU A 319 20.21 6.17 -23.53
CA LEU A 319 20.86 5.70 -22.29
C LEU A 319 21.96 4.67 -22.56
N GLN A 320 21.98 4.04 -23.74
CA GLN A 320 22.83 2.88 -24.03
C GLN A 320 24.33 3.20 -23.89
N MET A 321 24.78 4.36 -24.37
CA MET A 321 26.20 4.76 -24.27
C MET A 321 26.65 4.98 -22.82
N GLU A 322 25.85 5.72 -22.03
CA GLU A 322 26.14 5.90 -20.60
C GLU A 322 26.14 4.56 -19.86
N LEU A 323 25.23 3.64 -20.25
CA LEU A 323 25.11 2.32 -19.63
C LEU A 323 26.31 1.43 -19.95
N LEU A 324 26.75 1.39 -21.20
CA LEU A 324 27.94 0.63 -21.62
C LEU A 324 29.20 1.11 -20.89
N GLU A 325 29.39 2.42 -20.79
CA GLU A 325 30.49 3.00 -20.05
C GLU A 325 30.41 2.68 -18.56
N LEU A 326 29.21 2.72 -17.99
CA LEU A 326 28.98 2.40 -16.58
C LEU A 326 29.22 0.92 -16.27
N GLN A 327 28.75 0.01 -17.13
CA GLN A 327 28.92 -1.43 -16.99
C GLN A 327 30.38 -1.86 -17.10
N SER A 328 31.17 -1.11 -17.86
CA SER A 328 32.62 -1.33 -18.02
C SER A 328 33.47 -0.78 -16.87
N ASP A 329 32.88 -0.03 -15.94
CA ASP A 329 33.58 0.60 -14.82
C ASP A 329 33.58 -0.32 -13.58
N SER A 330 34.75 -0.91 -13.29
CA SER A 330 34.94 -1.83 -12.17
C SER A 330 34.74 -1.18 -10.80
N ASP A 331 35.07 0.11 -10.66
CA ASP A 331 34.95 0.82 -9.38
C ASP A 331 33.48 1.09 -9.07
N LEU A 332 32.72 1.54 -10.07
CA LEU A 332 31.27 1.69 -9.95
C LEU A 332 30.58 0.34 -9.72
N HIS A 333 31.09 -0.75 -10.31
CA HIS A 333 30.60 -2.09 -10.04
C HIS A 333 30.84 -2.52 -8.59
N SER A 334 32.01 -2.24 -8.03
CA SER A 334 32.29 -2.54 -6.62
C SER A 334 31.37 -1.74 -5.70
N ARG A 335 31.27 -0.43 -5.92
CA ARG A 335 30.41 0.47 -5.13
C ARG A 335 28.95 0.05 -5.14
N PHE A 336 28.45 -0.46 -6.26
CA PHE A 336 27.07 -0.93 -6.34
C PHE A 336 26.77 -2.14 -5.44
N ARG A 337 27.75 -3.01 -5.22
CA ARG A 337 27.58 -4.17 -4.34
C ARG A 337 27.60 -3.77 -2.86
N GLU A 338 28.21 -2.63 -2.54
CA GLU A 338 28.43 -2.17 -1.17
C GLU A 338 27.42 -1.12 -0.70
N LEU A 339 26.94 -0.28 -1.62
CA LEU A 339 26.08 0.86 -1.30
C LEU A 339 24.59 0.54 -1.50
N SER A 340 23.74 1.28 -0.78
CA SER A 340 22.31 1.36 -1.11
C SER A 340 22.12 1.91 -2.54
N LEU A 341 20.97 1.64 -3.17
CA LEU A 341 20.68 2.18 -4.51
C LEU A 341 20.79 3.71 -4.52
N GLN A 342 20.23 4.37 -3.50
CA GLN A 342 20.26 5.82 -3.36
C GLN A 342 21.68 6.37 -3.24
N ASP A 343 22.50 5.81 -2.34
CA ASP A 343 23.88 6.27 -2.12
C ASP A 343 24.78 5.96 -3.31
N PHE A 344 24.54 4.82 -3.96
CA PHE A 344 25.20 4.50 -5.20
C PHE A 344 24.95 5.59 -6.25
N TYR A 345 23.69 5.92 -6.54
CA TYR A 345 23.38 6.93 -7.57
C TYR A 345 23.87 8.32 -7.22
N ARG A 346 23.82 8.70 -5.93
CA ARG A 346 24.43 9.92 -5.42
C ARG A 346 25.92 9.99 -5.76
N SER A 347 26.65 8.87 -5.66
CA SER A 347 28.10 8.80 -5.90
C SER A 347 28.53 8.88 -7.37
N ILE A 348 27.61 8.69 -8.34
CA ILE A 348 27.96 8.67 -9.76
C ILE A 348 28.23 10.09 -10.28
N PRO A 349 29.31 10.35 -11.04
CA PRO A 349 29.57 11.69 -11.59
C PRO A 349 28.47 12.17 -12.57
N ALA A 350 27.83 13.31 -12.25
CA ALA A 350 26.73 13.86 -13.04
C ALA A 350 27.13 14.31 -14.46
N HIS A 351 28.37 14.76 -14.64
CA HIS A 351 28.88 15.19 -15.95
C HIS A 351 29.04 14.03 -16.94
N ARG A 352 29.12 12.78 -16.45
CA ARG A 352 29.35 11.59 -17.28
C ARG A 352 28.10 10.72 -17.43
N TYR A 353 27.27 10.65 -16.39
CA TYR A 353 26.12 9.75 -16.33
C TYR A 353 24.82 10.51 -16.02
N GLY A 354 24.64 11.67 -16.65
CA GLY A 354 23.54 12.59 -16.36
C GLY A 354 22.18 11.96 -16.65
N LYS A 355 22.05 11.19 -17.74
CA LYS A 355 20.78 10.56 -18.11
C LYS A 355 20.45 9.37 -17.21
N ILE A 356 21.44 8.54 -16.87
CA ILE A 356 21.26 7.47 -15.89
C ILE A 356 20.86 8.01 -14.52
N ARG A 357 21.49 9.12 -14.08
CA ARG A 357 21.09 9.78 -12.82
C ARG A 357 19.65 10.28 -12.90
N LYS A 358 19.25 10.93 -14.00
CA LYS A 358 17.87 11.40 -14.19
C LYS A 358 16.86 10.25 -14.16
N HIS A 359 17.15 9.14 -14.84
CA HIS A 359 16.35 7.92 -14.78
C HIS A 359 16.20 7.42 -13.33
N ALA A 360 17.30 7.38 -12.58
CA ALA A 360 17.27 6.93 -11.19
C ALA A 360 16.49 7.86 -10.26
N GLN A 361 16.56 9.19 -10.47
CA GLN A 361 15.74 10.15 -9.73
C GLN A 361 14.24 9.91 -9.97
N VAL A 362 13.85 9.65 -11.23
CA VAL A 362 12.47 9.26 -11.56
C VAL A 362 12.09 8.01 -10.78
N MET A 363 12.86 6.93 -10.88
CA MET A 363 12.56 5.65 -10.22
C MET A 363 12.46 5.76 -8.68
N LEU A 364 13.34 6.56 -8.05
CA LEU A 364 13.30 6.83 -6.61
C LEU A 364 12.12 7.71 -6.19
N SER A 365 11.55 8.48 -7.12
CA SER A 365 10.37 9.31 -6.85
C SER A 365 9.06 8.53 -6.90
N LEU A 366 9.01 7.36 -7.55
CA LEU A 366 7.76 6.63 -7.81
C LEU A 366 7.15 6.04 -6.53
N PHE A 367 5.83 5.98 -6.49
CA PHE A 367 5.08 5.22 -5.49
C PHE A 367 4.67 3.86 -6.05
N GLY A 368 4.94 2.78 -5.32
CA GLY A 368 4.35 1.46 -5.60
C GLY A 368 2.96 1.27 -4.99
N SER A 369 2.61 2.03 -3.95
CA SER A 369 1.37 1.86 -3.19
C SER A 369 0.79 3.17 -2.67
N THR A 370 -0.48 3.14 -2.28
CA THR A 370 -1.19 4.18 -1.54
C THR A 370 -1.20 3.91 -0.02
N TYR A 371 -0.29 3.07 0.48
CA TYR A 371 -0.18 2.71 1.91
C TYR A 371 -0.21 3.92 2.85
N PHE A 372 0.45 5.01 2.47
CA PHE A 372 0.49 6.25 3.25
C PHE A 372 -0.89 6.91 3.37
N CYS A 373 -1.69 6.84 2.31
CA CYS A 373 -3.07 7.30 2.34
C CYS A 373 -3.90 6.48 3.32
N GLU A 374 -3.79 5.14 3.30
CA GLU A 374 -4.49 4.26 4.23
C GLU A 374 -4.13 4.53 5.70
N GLN A 375 -2.85 4.82 5.97
CA GLN A 375 -2.38 5.20 7.30
C GLN A 375 -2.93 6.56 7.73
N ALA A 376 -2.90 7.55 6.85
CA ALA A 376 -3.47 8.87 7.11
C ALA A 376 -5.00 8.82 7.28
N PHE A 377 -5.73 8.00 6.53
CA PHE A 377 -7.16 7.75 6.74
C PHE A 377 -7.44 7.05 8.07
N SER A 378 -6.57 6.14 8.50
CA SER A 378 -6.68 5.52 9.83
C SER A 378 -6.51 6.57 10.94
N LEU A 379 -5.55 7.49 10.81
CA LEU A 379 -5.38 8.64 11.70
C LEU A 379 -6.57 9.61 11.64
N MET A 380 -7.12 9.84 10.45
CA MET A 380 -8.33 10.64 10.27
C MET A 380 -9.50 10.04 11.04
N ASN A 381 -9.75 8.74 10.91
CA ASN A 381 -10.86 8.06 11.61
C ASN A 381 -10.70 8.04 13.13
N LEU A 382 -9.46 7.98 13.64
CA LEU A 382 -9.19 8.16 15.07
C LEU A 382 -9.47 9.61 15.52
N ASN A 383 -9.17 10.58 14.67
CA ASN A 383 -9.36 11.99 15.01
C ASN A 383 -10.80 12.46 14.85
N LYS A 384 -11.43 12.09 13.75
CA LYS A 384 -12.81 12.39 13.39
C LYS A 384 -13.68 11.15 13.58
N SER A 385 -14.06 10.90 14.84
CA SER A 385 -14.86 9.73 15.21
C SER A 385 -16.35 10.09 15.30
N LYS A 386 -17.22 9.09 15.50
CA LYS A 386 -18.65 9.30 15.75
C LYS A 386 -18.93 10.23 16.96
N LEU A 387 -18.01 10.29 17.92
CA LEU A 387 -18.11 11.13 19.10
C LEU A 387 -17.46 12.52 18.91
N ARG A 388 -16.64 12.69 17.86
CA ARG A 388 -15.90 13.92 17.56
C ARG A 388 -15.91 14.17 16.05
N ASN A 389 -17.03 14.60 15.49
CA ASN A 389 -17.22 14.78 14.04
C ASN A 389 -17.25 16.25 13.58
N ALA A 390 -17.20 17.22 14.49
CA ALA A 390 -17.28 18.66 14.20
C ALA A 390 -15.93 19.34 13.86
N LEU A 391 -14.90 18.57 13.53
CA LEU A 391 -13.60 19.12 13.10
C LEU A 391 -13.76 19.78 11.72
N SER A 392 -13.32 21.03 11.58
CA SER A 392 -13.25 21.69 10.29
C SER A 392 -12.14 21.08 9.41
N ASP A 393 -12.30 21.23 8.09
CA ASP A 393 -11.34 20.75 7.09
C ASP A 393 -9.90 21.26 7.39
N SER A 394 -9.77 22.53 7.81
CA SER A 394 -8.48 23.12 8.18
C SER A 394 -7.82 22.45 9.39
N HIS A 395 -8.58 22.21 10.46
CA HIS A 395 -8.04 21.56 11.66
C HIS A 395 -7.68 20.09 11.38
N LEU A 396 -8.49 19.39 10.59
CA LEU A 396 -8.19 18.03 10.18
C LEU A 396 -6.91 17.97 9.36
N HIS A 397 -6.76 18.89 8.40
CA HIS A 397 -5.54 19.00 7.60
C HIS A 397 -4.31 19.29 8.48
N ASP A 398 -4.40 20.19 9.45
CA ASP A 398 -3.30 20.48 10.38
C ASP A 398 -2.90 19.26 11.22
N ILE A 399 -3.88 18.52 11.74
CA ILE A 399 -3.64 17.28 12.51
C ILE A 399 -2.95 16.24 11.64
N LEU A 400 -3.45 15.99 10.42
CA LEU A 400 -2.86 15.00 9.53
C LEU A 400 -1.47 15.41 9.06
N THR A 401 -1.25 16.69 8.76
CA THR A 401 0.07 17.23 8.41
C THR A 401 1.08 16.87 9.52
N LEU A 402 0.77 17.19 10.77
CA LEU A 402 1.68 16.95 11.89
C LEU A 402 1.84 15.46 12.23
N SER A 403 0.80 14.65 12.03
CA SER A 403 0.81 13.23 12.40
C SER A 403 1.45 12.35 11.32
N ALA A 404 1.33 12.72 10.06
CA ALA A 404 1.86 11.94 8.94
C ALA A 404 3.31 12.31 8.58
N SER A 405 3.74 13.54 8.88
CA SER A 405 5.02 14.08 8.43
C SER A 405 6.23 13.50 9.16
N GLN A 406 7.38 13.45 8.47
CA GLN A 406 8.68 13.22 9.09
C GLN A 406 9.41 14.52 9.45
N LEU A 407 8.88 15.65 9.00
CA LEU A 407 9.44 16.97 9.32
C LEU A 407 8.98 17.42 10.69
N GLU A 408 9.93 17.90 11.47
CA GLU A 408 9.64 18.57 12.73
C GLU A 408 9.40 20.06 12.49
N PRO A 409 8.35 20.66 13.08
CA PRO A 409 8.19 22.11 13.04
C PRO A 409 9.38 22.80 13.70
N ASP A 410 9.88 23.90 13.12
CA ASP A 410 10.95 24.69 13.72
C ASP A 410 10.42 25.52 14.90
N ILE A 411 10.36 24.90 16.08
CA ILE A 411 9.80 25.50 17.29
C ILE A 411 10.57 26.75 17.69
N GLU A 412 11.89 26.76 17.58
CA GLU A 412 12.71 27.91 17.96
C GLU A 412 12.43 29.12 17.09
N ARG A 413 12.36 28.94 15.77
CA ARG A 413 11.99 30.01 14.83
C ARG A 413 10.59 30.53 15.10
N LEU A 414 9.64 29.63 15.35
CA LEU A 414 8.25 30.00 15.65
C LEU A 414 8.11 30.79 16.96
N LEU A 415 8.91 30.47 17.98
CA LEU A 415 8.94 31.23 19.23
C LEU A 415 9.55 32.62 19.02
N LYS A 416 10.63 32.71 18.23
CA LYS A 416 11.28 33.99 17.89
C LYS A 416 10.33 34.94 17.13
N THR A 417 9.49 34.44 16.22
CA THR A 417 8.51 35.26 15.49
C THR A 417 7.30 35.68 16.35
N LYS A 418 7.00 34.95 17.44
CA LYS A 418 5.91 35.27 18.37
C LYS A 418 6.28 36.18 19.54
N ASN A 419 7.53 36.66 19.64
CA ASN A 419 7.97 37.59 20.69
C ASN A 419 7.30 38.99 20.68
N ARG A 420 6.26 39.23 19.87
CA ARG A 420 5.25 40.25 20.14
C ARG A 420 4.15 39.65 21.03
N LEU A 421 4.48 39.49 22.31
CA LEU A 421 3.49 39.18 23.34
C LEU A 421 2.40 40.25 23.30
N HIS A 422 1.16 39.87 22.99
CA HIS A 422 0.01 40.70 23.30
C HIS A 422 -0.04 40.83 24.83
N VAL A 423 0.41 41.98 25.34
CA VAL A 423 0.14 42.36 26.72
C VAL A 423 -1.36 42.59 26.81
N SER A 424 -2.07 41.63 27.40
CA SER A 424 -3.45 41.83 27.82
C SER A 424 -3.48 42.93 28.88
N HIS A 425 -4.04 44.08 28.53
CA HIS A 425 -4.36 45.15 29.48
C HIS A 425 -5.60 44.80 30.29
#